data_AF-A0A6G3SCC9-F1
#
_entry.id   AF-A0A6G3SCC9-F1
#
_cell.length_a   1.000
_cell.length_b   1.000
_cell.length_c   1.000
_cell.angle_alpha   90.00
_cell.angle_beta   90.00
_cell.angle_gamma   90.00
#
_symmetry.space_group_name_H-M   'P 1'
#
loop_
_entity.id
_entity.type
_entity.pdbx_description
1 polymer ?
#
loop_
_entity_poly.entity_id
_entity_poly.type
_entity_poly.pdbx_seq_one_letter_code
_entity_poly.pdbx_strand_id
1 'polypeptide(L)'
;MRTLLVTGPGGSGRTTVAAATALKAARDGLRTHLITEDAVGDLPGVDITRLVPADGFRDDLLALQERAGTALDLLGAARLDAEELTPLPGSAELALLRALRDSAEGPHDLVVVDLPPAPEAVA
;
A
#
# COMPACT_ATOMS: atom_id res chain seq x y z
N MET A 1 14.36 -9.29 -5.09
CA MET A 1 13.73 -8.36 -4.14
C MET A 1 13.68 -8.98 -2.75
N ARG A 2 14.09 -8.25 -1.72
CA ARG A 2 13.88 -8.58 -0.29
C ARG A 2 12.82 -7.65 0.28
N THR A 3 11.99 -8.14 1.19
CA THR A 3 10.99 -7.32 1.89
C THR A 3 11.31 -7.26 3.38
N LEU A 4 11.42 -6.05 3.93
CA LEU A 4 11.61 -5.80 5.35
C LEU A 4 10.33 -5.19 5.91
N LEU A 5 9.67 -5.95 6.78
CA LEU A 5 8.47 -5.50 7.48
C LEU A 5 8.88 -4.87 8.82
N VAL A 6 8.52 -3.61 9.02
CA VAL A 6 8.78 -2.87 10.26
C VAL A 6 7.45 -2.72 11.01
N THR A 7 7.36 -3.32 12.19
CA THR A 7 6.23 -3.17 13.11
C THR A 7 6.72 -3.05 14.57
N GLY A 8 5.83 -2.75 15.51
CA GLY A 8 6.13 -2.50 16.92
C GLY A 8 4.96 -1.87 17.67
N PRO A 9 5.11 -1.52 18.96
CA PRO A 9 4.07 -0.80 19.69
C PRO A 9 3.76 0.58 19.09
N GLY A 10 2.57 1.10 19.35
CA GLY A 10 2.20 2.47 18.95
C GLY A 10 3.17 3.50 19.56
N GLY A 11 3.60 4.48 18.76
CA GLY A 11 4.53 5.53 19.20
C GLY A 11 6.00 5.09 19.39
N SER A 12 6.36 3.85 19.01
CA SER A 12 7.74 3.34 19.16
C SER A 12 8.75 3.87 18.11
N GLY A 13 8.34 4.77 17.23
CA GLY A 13 9.20 5.35 16.19
C GLY A 13 9.39 4.48 14.94
N ARG A 14 8.46 3.54 14.69
CA ARG A 14 8.56 2.61 13.56
C ARG A 14 8.69 3.28 12.20
N THR A 15 7.89 4.31 11.91
CA THR A 15 7.93 5.11 10.68
C THR A 15 9.32 5.71 10.48
N THR A 16 9.92 6.24 11.55
CA THR A 16 11.28 6.76 11.55
C THR A 16 12.29 5.67 11.24
N VAL A 17 12.16 4.49 11.85
CA VAL A 17 13.06 3.34 11.61
C VAL A 17 12.91 2.83 10.17
N ALA A 18 11.70 2.74 9.64
CA ALA A 18 11.43 2.32 8.26
C ALA A 18 12.06 3.32 7.26
N ALA A 19 11.78 4.61 7.41
CA ALA A 19 12.34 5.67 6.57
C ALA A 19 13.88 5.71 6.63
N ALA A 20 14.46 5.63 7.83
CA ALA A 20 15.91 5.62 8.00
C ALA A 20 16.56 4.37 7.38
N THR A 21 15.90 3.22 7.48
CA THR A 21 16.37 1.98 6.87
C THR A 21 16.34 2.06 5.36
N ALA A 22 15.24 2.57 4.78
CA ALA A 22 15.11 2.76 3.34
C ALA A 22 16.18 3.73 2.81
N LEU A 23 16.35 4.88 3.47
CA LEU A 23 17.36 5.87 3.10
C LEU A 23 18.78 5.31 3.19
N LYS A 24 19.09 4.52 4.22
CA LYS A 24 20.40 3.87 4.34
C LYS A 24 20.64 2.87 3.21
N ALA A 25 19.66 2.05 2.88
CA ALA A 25 19.75 1.07 1.80
C ALA A 25 19.96 1.74 0.43
N ALA A 26 19.22 2.82 0.15
CA ALA A 26 19.42 3.61 -1.07
C ALA A 26 20.83 4.20 -1.15
N ARG A 27 21.36 4.72 -0.03
CA ARG A 27 22.76 5.23 0.06
C ARG A 27 23.81 4.14 -0.17
N ASP A 28 23.47 2.89 0.12
CA ASP A 28 24.33 1.73 -0.16
C ASP A 28 24.21 1.23 -1.61
N GLY A 29 23.41 1.92 -2.45
CA GLY A 29 23.24 1.62 -3.86
C GLY A 29 22.13 0.63 -4.18
N LEU A 30 21.29 0.26 -3.20
CA LEU A 30 20.13 -0.61 -3.45
C LEU A 30 18.97 0.19 -4.03
N ARG A 31 18.33 -0.34 -5.08
CA ARG A 31 17.05 0.20 -5.57
C ARG A 31 16.00 -0.07 -4.50
N THR A 32 15.58 0.97 -3.79
CA THR A 32 14.83 0.85 -2.54
C THR A 32 13.46 1.50 -2.67
N HIS A 33 12.42 0.77 -2.25
CA HIS A 33 11.05 1.26 -2.17
C HIS A 33 10.60 1.29 -0.71
N LEU A 34 10.03 2.40 -0.26
CA LEU A 34 9.34 2.53 1.02
C LEU A 34 7.82 2.54 0.80
N ILE A 35 7.11 1.63 1.46
CA ILE A 35 5.64 1.62 1.54
C ILE A 35 5.24 2.04 2.95
N THR A 36 4.38 3.05 3.09
CA THR A 36 3.92 3.58 4.38
C THR A 36 2.52 4.19 4.28
N GLU A 37 1.75 4.21 5.37
CA GLU A 37 0.51 4.98 5.49
C GLU A 37 0.77 6.42 5.96
N ASP A 38 1.91 6.64 6.62
CA ASP A 38 2.28 7.90 7.22
C ASP A 38 2.85 8.89 6.19
N ALA A 39 2.73 10.18 6.52
CA ALA A 39 3.40 11.22 5.75
C ALA A 39 4.90 11.20 6.05
N VAL A 40 5.70 10.79 5.07
CA VAL A 40 7.16 10.92 5.09
C VAL A 40 7.60 12.02 4.13
N GLY A 41 8.67 12.74 4.49
CA GLY A 41 9.29 13.72 3.59
C GLY A 41 10.00 13.04 2.42
N ASP A 42 10.57 13.86 1.53
CA ASP A 42 11.41 13.36 0.44
C ASP A 42 12.66 12.64 0.98
N LEU A 43 12.95 11.46 0.43
CA LEU A 43 14.10 10.63 0.78
C LEU A 43 14.90 10.36 -0.50
N PRO A 44 16.04 11.03 -0.70
CA PRO A 44 16.80 10.92 -1.94
C PRO A 44 17.18 9.48 -2.30
N GLY A 45 16.80 9.04 -3.51
CA GLY A 45 17.09 7.71 -4.02
C GLY A 45 16.18 6.59 -3.48
N VAL A 46 15.11 6.94 -2.78
CA VAL A 46 14.08 6.01 -2.31
C VAL A 46 12.80 6.30 -3.08
N ASP A 47 12.27 5.28 -3.75
CA ASP A 47 10.90 5.35 -4.27
C ASP A 47 9.95 5.25 -3.08
N ILE A 48 8.90 6.07 -3.02
CA ILE A 48 7.96 6.11 -1.90
C ILE A 48 6.54 5.93 -2.41
N THR A 49 5.86 4.91 -1.89
CA THR A 49 4.40 4.75 -2.04
C THR A 49 3.73 5.04 -0.73
N ARG A 50 2.85 6.04 -0.74
CA ARG A 50 1.93 6.28 0.36
C ARG A 50 0.63 5.52 0.13
N LEU A 51 0.28 4.65 1.08
CA LEU A 51 -0.99 3.94 1.05
C LEU A 51 -2.11 4.90 1.45
N VAL A 52 -3.09 5.04 0.57
CA VAL A 52 -4.35 5.74 0.84
C VAL A 52 -5.49 4.73 0.63
N PRO A 53 -5.82 3.92 1.65
CA PRO A 53 -6.69 2.75 1.53
C PRO A 53 -8.05 3.05 0.89
N ALA A 54 -8.63 4.20 1.23
CA ALA A 54 -9.96 4.60 0.78
C ALA A 54 -10.03 4.84 -0.73
N ASP A 55 -9.01 5.48 -1.30
CA ASP A 55 -9.03 5.89 -2.69
C ASP A 55 -8.67 4.71 -3.61
N GLY A 56 -7.65 3.93 -3.24
CA GLY A 56 -7.25 2.75 -4.00
C GLY A 56 -8.36 1.69 -4.12
N PHE A 57 -9.11 1.45 -3.04
CA PHE A 57 -10.23 0.51 -3.09
C PHE A 57 -11.37 0.95 -4.02
N ARG A 58 -11.69 2.25 -4.03
CA ARG A 58 -12.74 2.80 -4.91
C ARG A 58 -12.37 2.61 -6.37
N ASP A 59 -11.16 3.01 -6.74
CA ASP A 59 -10.66 2.88 -8.12
C ASP A 59 -10.71 1.42 -8.59
N ASP A 60 -10.32 0.50 -7.72
CA ASP A 60 -10.34 -0.93 -8.01
C ASP A 60 -11.74 -1.50 -8.20
N LEU A 61 -12.70 -1.09 -7.37
CA LEU A 61 -14.08 -1.55 -7.49
C LEU A 61 -14.75 -0.98 -8.73
N LEU A 62 -14.50 0.29 -9.05
CA LEU A 62 -14.98 0.92 -10.29
C LEU A 62 -14.39 0.22 -11.52
N ALA A 63 -13.09 -0.06 -11.52
CA ALA A 63 -12.44 -0.81 -12.60
C ALA A 63 -12.98 -2.24 -12.76
N LEU A 64 -13.31 -2.90 -11.64
CA LEU A 64 -13.96 -4.22 -11.66
C LEU A 64 -15.38 -4.15 -12.23
N GLN A 65 -16.17 -3.14 -11.83
CA GLN A 65 -17.52 -2.91 -12.35
C GLN A 65 -17.50 -2.66 -13.85
N GLU A 66 -16.55 -1.86 -14.35
CA GLU A 66 -16.40 -1.62 -15.79
C GLU A 66 -16.07 -2.92 -16.55
N ARG A 67 -15.16 -3.73 -16.01
CA ARG A 67 -14.82 -5.05 -16.61
C ARG A 67 -15.97 -6.04 -16.55
N ALA A 68 -16.80 -5.99 -15.51
CA ALA A 68 -17.93 -6.87 -15.28
C ALA A 68 -19.26 -6.29 -15.78
N GLY A 69 -19.25 -5.11 -16.42
CA GLY A 69 -20.46 -4.32 -16.69
C GLY A 69 -21.52 -5.10 -17.44
N THR A 70 -21.12 -5.85 -18.47
CA THR A 70 -22.05 -6.71 -19.22
C THR A 70 -22.73 -7.77 -18.36
N ALA A 71 -22.00 -8.39 -17.42
CA ALA A 71 -22.58 -9.38 -16.52
C ALA A 71 -23.48 -8.73 -15.46
N LEU A 72 -23.09 -7.55 -14.95
CA LEU A 72 -23.89 -6.76 -14.00
C LEU A 72 -25.21 -6.30 -14.64
N ASP A 73 -25.15 -5.80 -15.87
CA ASP A 73 -26.32 -5.36 -16.63
C ASP A 73 -27.29 -6.53 -16.90
N LEU A 74 -26.76 -7.72 -17.23
CA LEU A 74 -27.56 -8.94 -17.42
C LEU A 74 -28.24 -9.42 -16.12
N LEU A 75 -27.63 -9.18 -14.97
CA LEU A 75 -28.18 -9.50 -13.65
C LEU A 75 -29.11 -8.40 -13.12
N GLY A 76 -29.24 -7.28 -13.83
CA GLY A 76 -30.03 -6.12 -13.40
C GLY A 76 -29.44 -5.39 -12.19
N ALA A 77 -28.12 -5.51 -11.97
CA ALA A 77 -27.43 -4.85 -10.87
C ALA A 77 -27.24 -3.35 -11.16
N ALA A 78 -27.48 -2.51 -10.16
CA ALA A 78 -27.15 -1.09 -10.23
C ALA A 78 -25.63 -0.89 -10.13
N ARG A 79 -25.09 0.00 -10.97
CA ARG A 79 -23.69 0.44 -10.86
C ARG A 79 -23.55 1.39 -9.67
N LEU A 80 -22.43 1.29 -8.97
CA LEU A 80 -22.12 2.11 -7.80
C LEU A 80 -21.27 3.32 -8.22
N ASP A 81 -21.66 4.50 -7.75
CA ASP A 81 -20.87 5.72 -7.91
C ASP A 81 -19.72 5.77 -6.89
N ALA A 82 -18.64 6.47 -7.23
CA ALA A 82 -17.43 6.56 -6.39
C ALA A 82 -17.74 7.14 -5.00
N GLU A 83 -18.66 8.09 -4.95
CA GLU A 83 -19.10 8.80 -3.74
C GLU A 83 -19.96 7.91 -2.81
N GLU A 84 -20.59 6.87 -3.35
CA GLU A 84 -21.39 5.91 -2.57
C GLU A 84 -20.51 4.84 -1.89
N LEU A 85 -19.24 4.75 -2.29
CA LEU A 85 -18.30 3.77 -1.79
C LEU A 85 -17.59 4.26 -0.53
N THR A 86 -17.86 3.57 0.58
CA THR A 86 -17.05 3.63 1.78
C THR A 86 -15.93 2.58 1.70
N PRO A 87 -14.76 2.84 2.32
CA PRO A 87 -13.71 1.83 2.40
C PRO A 87 -14.24 0.60 3.14
N LEU A 88 -14.17 -0.57 2.50
CA LEU A 88 -14.57 -1.82 3.14
C LEU A 88 -13.54 -2.22 4.22
N PRO A 89 -13.98 -2.97 5.25
CA PRO A 89 -13.04 -3.70 6.11
C PRO A 89 -12.08 -4.55 5.26
N GLY A 90 -10.78 -4.51 5.53
CA GLY A 90 -9.77 -5.20 4.73
C GLY A 90 -9.18 -4.39 3.56
N SER A 91 -9.67 -3.16 3.30
CA SER A 91 -9.20 -2.34 2.18
C SER A 91 -7.75 -1.86 2.33
N ALA A 92 -7.29 -1.60 3.55
CA ALA A 92 -5.91 -1.21 3.82
C ALA A 92 -4.93 -2.36 3.54
N GLU A 93 -5.30 -3.56 3.96
CA GLU A 93 -4.56 -4.79 3.78
C GLU A 93 -4.48 -5.15 2.29
N LEU A 94 -5.58 -5.00 1.55
CA LEU A 94 -5.60 -5.17 0.10
C LEU A 94 -4.72 -4.13 -0.61
N ALA A 95 -4.76 -2.86 -0.19
CA ALA A 95 -3.90 -1.81 -0.73
C ALA A 95 -2.42 -2.13 -0.50
N LEU A 96 -2.07 -2.60 0.70
CA LEU A 96 -0.71 -3.05 1.02
C LEU A 96 -0.27 -4.23 0.15
N LEU A 97 -1.11 -5.26 0.01
CA LEU A 97 -0.80 -6.43 -0.82
C LEU A 97 -0.61 -6.06 -2.30
N ARG A 98 -1.39 -5.10 -2.80
CA ARG A 98 -1.22 -4.53 -4.15
C ARG A 98 0.10 -3.81 -4.29
N ALA A 99 0.42 -2.89 -3.37
CA ALA A 99 1.69 -2.17 -3.38
C ALA A 99 2.90 -3.13 -3.30
N LEU A 100 2.78 -4.21 -2.53
CA LEU A 100 3.79 -5.28 -2.47
C LEU A 100 3.95 -6.03 -3.79
N ARG A 101 2.83 -6.40 -4.44
CA ARG A 101 2.85 -7.02 -5.78
C ARG A 101 3.51 -6.10 -6.79
N ASP A 102 3.08 -4.84 -6.86
CA ASP A 102 3.60 -3.87 -7.83
C ASP A 102 5.10 -3.61 -7.60
N SER A 103 5.53 -3.61 -6.33
CA SER A 103 6.95 -3.54 -5.98
C SER A 103 7.75 -4.75 -6.44
N ALA A 104 7.15 -5.95 -6.38
CA ALA A 104 7.76 -7.21 -6.81
C ALA A 104 7.93 -7.31 -8.33
N GLU A 105 7.03 -6.67 -9.08
CA GLU A 105 7.12 -6.52 -10.54
C GLU A 105 8.08 -5.38 -10.94
N GLY A 106 8.31 -4.44 -10.03
CA GLY A 106 9.23 -3.32 -10.21
C GLY A 106 10.71 -3.66 -10.07
N PRO A 107 11.61 -2.69 -10.35
CA PRO A 107 13.06 -2.89 -10.36
C PRO A 107 13.68 -2.80 -8.96
N HIS A 108 13.00 -3.22 -7.88
CA HIS A 108 13.46 -2.98 -6.52
C HIS A 108 14.28 -4.15 -5.96
N ASP A 109 15.40 -3.82 -5.31
CA ASP A 109 16.24 -4.79 -4.59
C ASP A 109 15.73 -4.97 -3.15
N LEU A 110 15.27 -3.89 -2.52
CA LEU A 110 14.70 -3.86 -1.17
C LEU A 110 13.38 -3.09 -1.14
N VAL A 111 12.37 -3.69 -0.50
CA VAL A 111 11.14 -3.02 -0.12
C VAL A 111 11.08 -2.94 1.40
N VAL A 112 10.98 -1.74 1.94
CA VAL A 112 10.74 -1.50 3.37
C VAL A 112 9.27 -1.16 3.55
N VAL A 113 8.59 -1.88 4.43
CA VAL A 113 7.16 -1.70 4.69
C VAL A 113 6.99 -1.22 6.12
N ASP A 114 6.38 -0.05 6.26
CA ASP A 114 5.96 0.52 7.52
C ASP A 114 4.53 0.07 7.85
N LEU A 115 4.41 -1.04 8.59
CA LEU A 115 3.13 -1.69 8.92
C LEU A 115 2.43 -1.05 10.11
N PRO A 116 1.12 -1.14 10.35
CA PRO A 116 0.50 -0.68 11.61
C PRO A 116 1.13 -1.28 12.89
N PRO A 117 0.73 -0.82 14.10
CA PRO A 117 1.17 -1.40 15.35
C PRO A 117 1.02 -2.92 15.38
N ALA A 118 1.95 -3.61 16.06
CA ALA A 118 2.07 -5.07 15.97
C ALA A 118 0.77 -5.85 16.15
N PRO A 119 -0.11 -5.54 17.13
CA PRO A 119 -1.38 -6.25 17.28
C PRO A 119 -2.31 -6.16 16.06
N GLU A 120 -2.27 -5.06 15.33
CA GLU A 120 -3.06 -4.84 14.11
C GLU A 120 -2.37 -5.46 12.89
N ALA A 121 -1.04 -5.38 12.83
CA ALA A 121 -0.26 -5.93 11.72
C ALA A 121 -0.25 -7.48 11.65
N VAL A 122 -0.53 -8.18 12.76
CA VAL A 122 -0.50 -9.66 12.82
C VAL A 122 -1.84 -10.31 13.17
N ALA A 123 -2.90 -9.53 13.34
CA ALA A 123 -4.25 -10.05 13.56
C ALA A 123 -4.81 -10.74 12.31
#